data_AF-A0CM33-F1
#
_entry.id   AF-A0CM33-F1
#
_cell.length_a   1.000
_cell.length_b   1.000
_cell.length_c   1.000
_cell.angle_alpha   90.00
_cell.angle_beta   90.00
_cell.angle_gamma   90.00
#
_symmetry.space_group_name_H-M   'P 1'
#
loop_
_entity.id
_entity.type
_entity.pdbx_description
1 polymer ?
#
loop_
_entity_poly.entity_id
_entity_poly.type
_entity_poly.pdbx_seq_one_letter_code
_entity_poly.pdbx_strand_id
1 'polypeptide(L)'
;MNPKGYKFEVRIYIEKLEMKCNLSFKVQVILKCGNQKLMTEQLADFNQGNANIKETLCIQTNLQQINGTFQEKKIELLILLITTKGNKKAGQCYIDIAQLLNQKKYDSNQELLLENCPVNKAKIYSTIRLAEVEKVDFEVINPQSSIVIEQGSDKTQGLFTPLKAALENTVKKYFGDNQSAQSQKLENQFSRNQTNYPILTDGSPHLNSQKQQLDFQQVQQDLSDLQEELQQQKIIYTEMKDLNNQLKKEIEIQKEKKEALIQQVQEQKLQIENMIDQHKYQEQLTQYEQQLSQIQSQLRQALKDNETLTLNYKKAMQQCNKLSEEYNQNQQTFNYEEKSTFQLNQKIKELEEICNEKDQLYQTLEKSNNDSQLKNINFENQIIQLHQQVQQLKAKLIDKDVVNELQKENLNSLNIQILNLKNQNSSLQQSQRMMNDKIDEQSKQIVNQQELINQQTGEIRQQYEDILNQNHQSIQQLTKELNEKNIELISYQTTCKQLKLELDAVLEQHEKSKQEGVKIQPESDLNYMEKEQQFQEEIKKCREREEELKSKVEFLLQSTNQLQQLLNEQYQSERSYEKFVSRPLDSKRKRRGECSKSIDLIEQGNIIEIFQVKVGSRMSLIVDISSGEM
;
A
#
# COMPACT_ATOMS: atom_id res chain seq x y z
N MET A 1 15.73 35.90 -3.38
CA MET A 1 14.34 35.41 -3.44
C MET A 1 13.78 35.38 -2.03
N ASN A 2 12.52 35.77 -1.83
CA ASN A 2 11.90 35.76 -0.51
C ASN A 2 11.61 34.32 -0.05
N PRO A 3 11.90 33.97 1.22
CA PRO A 3 11.55 32.66 1.77
C PRO A 3 10.03 32.47 1.74
N LYS A 4 9.58 31.27 1.34
CA LYS A 4 8.15 30.90 1.31
C LYS A 4 7.82 29.94 2.45
N GLY A 5 6.69 30.17 3.10
CA GLY A 5 6.18 29.32 4.16
C GLY A 5 5.11 28.36 3.66
N TYR A 6 5.17 27.11 4.11
CA TYR A 6 4.18 26.08 3.78
C TYR A 6 3.77 25.31 5.03
N LYS A 7 2.48 25.02 5.16
CA LYS A 7 1.94 24.15 6.19
C LYS A 7 1.64 22.79 5.58
N PHE A 8 2.17 21.75 6.20
CA PHE A 8 1.98 20.37 5.78
C PHE A 8 1.28 19.57 6.85
N GLU A 9 0.35 18.72 6.43
CA GLU A 9 -0.16 17.61 7.21
C GLU A 9 0.71 16.38 6.92
N VAL A 10 1.31 15.81 7.97
CA VAL A 10 2.17 14.64 7.91
C VAL A 10 1.42 13.49 8.56
N ARG A 11 1.02 12.50 7.76
CA ARG A 11 0.34 11.28 8.20
C ARG A 11 1.33 10.13 8.18
N ILE A 12 1.56 9.49 9.31
CA ILE A 12 2.48 8.36 9.45
C ILE A 12 1.67 7.16 9.89
N TYR A 13 1.47 6.23 8.95
CA TYR A 13 0.90 4.93 9.24
C TYR A 13 2.00 3.99 9.72
N ILE A 14 1.86 3.45 10.92
CA ILE A 14 2.81 2.56 11.55
C ILE A 14 2.30 1.14 11.42
N GLU A 15 2.98 0.31 10.64
CA GLU A 15 2.56 -1.05 10.34
C GLU A 15 2.93 -2.01 11.46
N LYS A 16 4.23 -2.13 11.69
CA LYS A 16 4.81 -3.08 12.64
C LYS A 16 6.17 -2.64 13.15
N LEU A 17 6.51 -3.16 14.33
CA LEU A 17 7.84 -3.10 14.94
C LEU A 17 8.46 -4.50 14.89
N GLU A 18 9.68 -4.62 14.39
CA GLU A 18 10.47 -5.85 14.44
C GLU A 18 11.69 -5.68 15.34
N MET A 19 11.85 -6.57 16.31
CA MET A 19 12.97 -6.56 17.24
C MET A 19 13.28 -7.99 17.71
N LYS A 20 14.55 -8.41 17.67
CA LYS A 20 14.96 -9.73 18.17
C LYS A 20 14.96 -9.77 19.71
N CYS A 21 13.78 -9.96 20.31
CA CYS A 21 13.59 -10.06 21.75
C CYS A 21 12.61 -11.20 22.08
N ASN A 22 12.93 -12.00 23.10
CA ASN A 22 12.13 -13.14 23.55
C ASN A 22 11.18 -12.79 24.72
N LEU A 23 11.02 -11.49 25.03
CA LEU A 23 10.16 -11.03 26.12
C LEU A 23 8.81 -10.58 25.56
N SER A 24 7.74 -10.86 26.29
CA SER A 24 6.40 -10.34 26.00
C SER A 24 6.15 -9.06 26.79
N PHE A 25 5.75 -8.02 26.09
CA PHE A 25 5.40 -6.70 26.65
C PHE A 25 4.49 -5.99 25.66
N LYS A 26 3.93 -4.84 26.09
CA LYS A 26 3.14 -3.98 25.22
C LYS A 26 4.00 -2.88 24.63
N VAL A 27 3.68 -2.46 23.42
CA VAL A 27 4.40 -1.41 22.68
C VAL A 27 3.46 -0.23 22.46
N GLN A 28 3.98 0.97 22.69
CA GLN A 28 3.35 2.22 22.30
C GLN A 28 4.33 3.01 21.44
N VAL A 29 3.85 3.61 20.36
CA VAL A 29 4.65 4.50 19.52
C VAL A 29 4.22 5.94 19.74
N ILE A 30 5.20 6.83 19.86
CA ILE A 30 5.00 8.25 20.10
C ILE A 30 5.63 9.02 18.95
N LEU A 31 4.85 9.90 18.33
CA LEU A 31 5.31 10.86 17.34
C LEU A 31 5.55 12.23 18.01
N LYS A 32 6.71 12.83 17.79
CA LYS A 32 7.04 14.17 18.30
C LYS A 32 7.54 15.09 17.19
N CYS A 33 7.01 16.31 17.16
CA CYS A 33 7.51 17.40 16.33
C CYS A 33 7.47 18.70 17.14
N GLY A 34 8.63 19.19 17.58
CA GLY A 34 8.69 20.34 18.49
C GLY A 34 7.92 20.07 19.80
N ASN A 35 6.94 20.91 20.10
CA ASN A 35 6.09 20.78 21.30
C ASN A 35 4.88 19.84 21.11
N GLN A 36 4.60 19.41 19.87
CA GLN A 36 3.49 18.51 19.59
C GLN A 36 3.92 17.06 19.84
N LYS A 37 3.08 16.32 20.55
CA LYS A 37 3.29 14.91 20.89
C LYS A 37 1.99 14.13 20.68
N LEU A 38 2.04 13.10 19.85
CA LEU A 38 0.94 12.16 19.61
C LEU A 38 1.40 10.75 19.96
N MET A 39 0.48 9.90 20.37
CA MET A 39 0.79 8.52 20.75
C MET A 39 -0.28 7.59 20.19
N THR A 40 0.10 6.34 19.91
CA THR A 40 -0.85 5.31 19.51
C THR A 40 -1.89 5.10 20.62
N GLU A 41 -3.14 4.96 20.21
CA GLU A 41 -4.28 4.77 21.12
C GLU A 41 -4.29 3.35 21.67
N GLN A 42 -3.98 2.36 20.82
CA GLN A 42 -3.88 0.97 21.23
C GLN A 42 -2.44 0.62 21.58
N LEU A 43 -2.32 -0.19 22.62
CA LEU A 43 -1.07 -0.80 23.00
C LEU A 43 -0.93 -2.12 22.25
N ALA A 44 0.05 -2.21 21.36
CA ALA A 44 0.29 -3.40 20.56
C ALA A 44 0.99 -4.48 21.40
N ASP A 45 0.49 -5.71 21.36
CA ASP A 45 1.15 -6.84 22.00
C ASP A 45 2.39 -7.25 21.20
N PHE A 46 3.54 -7.30 21.87
CA PHE A 46 4.79 -7.76 21.28
C PHE A 46 4.97 -9.26 21.55
N ASN A 47 4.91 -10.05 20.49
CA ASN A 47 5.02 -11.51 20.54
C ASN A 47 6.00 -12.01 19.48
N GLN A 48 6.89 -12.93 19.87
CA GLN A 48 7.80 -13.62 18.95
C GLN A 48 8.64 -12.69 18.05
N GLY A 49 9.10 -11.57 18.60
CA GLY A 49 9.98 -10.63 17.90
C GLY A 49 9.29 -9.57 17.06
N ASN A 50 7.95 -9.57 16.98
CA ASN A 50 7.17 -8.58 16.23
C ASN A 50 6.01 -8.01 17.06
N ALA A 51 5.68 -6.73 16.83
CA ALA A 51 4.41 -6.12 17.25
C ALA A 51 3.70 -5.52 16.04
N ASN A 52 2.45 -5.89 15.83
CA ASN A 52 1.58 -5.31 14.80
C ASN A 52 0.83 -4.13 15.42
N ILE A 53 1.07 -2.93 14.92
CA ILE A 53 0.51 -1.69 15.48
C ILE A 53 -0.66 -1.23 14.61
N LYS A 54 -0.47 -1.11 13.29
CA LYS A 54 -1.49 -0.75 12.30
C LYS A 54 -2.30 0.51 12.67
N GLU A 55 -1.62 1.58 13.08
CA GLU A 55 -2.23 2.86 13.45
C GLU A 55 -1.66 4.04 12.67
N THR A 56 -2.47 5.07 12.43
CA THR A 56 -2.01 6.31 11.77
C THR A 56 -1.92 7.44 12.78
N LEU A 57 -0.74 8.08 12.87
CA LEU A 57 -0.53 9.32 13.62
C LEU A 57 -0.46 10.49 12.64
N CYS A 58 -1.19 11.57 12.92
CA CYS A 58 -1.29 12.73 12.04
C CYS A 58 -0.86 14.02 12.75
N ILE A 59 0.15 14.72 12.22
CA ILE A 59 0.70 15.94 12.81
C ILE A 59 0.81 17.05 11.75
N GLN A 60 0.59 18.30 12.14
CA GLN A 60 0.78 19.44 11.24
C GLN A 60 2.09 20.16 11.54
N THR A 61 2.86 20.46 10.50
CA THR A 61 4.15 21.15 10.61
C THR A 61 4.30 22.24 9.56
N ASN A 62 4.95 23.34 9.95
CA ASN A 62 5.33 24.41 9.02
C ASN A 62 6.76 24.16 8.54
N LEU A 63 6.98 24.31 7.23
CA LEU A 63 8.29 24.24 6.57
C LEU A 63 8.56 25.52 5.79
N GLN A 64 9.83 25.93 5.78
CA GLN A 64 10.30 27.06 5.00
C GLN A 64 10.98 26.56 3.73
N GLN A 65 10.70 27.20 2.60
CA GLN A 65 11.38 26.97 1.34
C GLN A 65 12.26 28.18 0.99
N ILE A 66 13.57 27.94 0.86
CA ILE A 66 14.57 28.96 0.53
C ILE A 66 15.28 28.51 -0.74
N ASN A 67 15.30 29.38 -1.76
CA ASN A 67 15.90 29.09 -3.08
C ASN A 67 15.37 27.79 -3.74
N GLY A 68 14.09 27.49 -3.55
CA GLY A 68 13.46 26.28 -4.08
C GLY A 68 13.66 25.01 -3.24
N THR A 69 14.45 25.08 -2.16
CA THR A 69 14.75 23.94 -1.29
C THR A 69 14.07 24.09 0.06
N PHE A 70 13.35 23.06 0.51
CA PHE A 70 12.78 22.99 1.84
C PHE A 70 13.88 22.83 2.89
N GLN A 71 13.76 23.60 3.99
CA GLN A 71 14.70 23.61 5.11
C GLN A 71 14.40 22.46 6.09
N GLU A 72 15.46 21.93 6.70
CA GLU A 72 15.43 20.73 7.54
C GLU A 72 14.36 20.79 8.63
N LYS A 73 13.48 19.78 8.65
CA LYS A 73 12.51 19.56 9.71
C LYS A 73 12.43 18.06 10.01
N LYS A 74 12.98 17.68 11.15
CA LYS A 74 12.97 16.30 11.66
C LYS A 74 11.79 16.06 12.59
N ILE A 75 11.13 14.93 12.40
CA ILE A 75 10.09 14.41 13.27
C ILE A 75 10.64 13.15 13.96
N GLU A 76 10.51 13.06 15.29
CA GLU A 76 10.99 11.94 16.09
C GLU A 76 9.87 10.91 16.27
N LEU A 77 10.16 9.65 15.93
CA LEU A 77 9.37 8.49 16.33
C LEU A 77 10.06 7.81 17.51
N LEU A 78 9.34 7.66 18.61
CA LEU A 78 9.82 7.11 19.86
C LEU A 78 9.05 5.83 20.20
N ILE A 79 9.78 4.75 20.47
CA ILE A 79 9.19 3.46 20.86
C ILE A 79 9.25 3.31 22.38
N LEU A 80 8.10 3.07 23.00
CA LEU A 80 7.98 2.76 24.42
C LEU A 80 7.58 1.30 24.63
N LEU A 81 8.28 0.64 25.54
CA LEU A 81 7.93 -0.66 26.09
C LEU A 81 7.13 -0.44 27.37
N ILE A 82 5.90 -0.91 27.37
CA ILE A 82 4.96 -0.82 28.47
C ILE A 82 4.98 -2.16 29.21
N THR A 83 5.42 -2.14 30.46
CA THR A 83 5.49 -3.32 31.33
C THR A 83 4.79 -3.03 32.65
N THR A 84 4.48 -4.08 33.42
CA THR A 84 3.91 -3.95 34.77
C THR A 84 4.83 -3.19 35.75
N LYS A 85 6.13 -3.09 35.45
CA LYS A 85 7.13 -2.36 36.24
C LYS A 85 7.32 -0.91 35.79
N GLY A 86 6.58 -0.45 34.78
CA GLY A 86 6.65 0.89 34.21
C GLY A 86 7.05 0.92 32.73
N ASN A 87 7.19 2.14 32.22
CA ASN A 87 7.42 2.41 30.80
C ASN A 87 8.92 2.65 30.55
N LYS A 88 9.50 1.97 29.57
CA LYS A 88 10.89 2.18 29.16
C LYS A 88 10.99 2.58 27.71
N LYS A 89 11.89 3.51 27.40
CA LYS A 89 12.25 3.86 26.02
C LYS A 89 13.01 2.69 25.39
N ALA A 90 12.47 2.16 24.29
CA ALA A 90 13.05 1.04 23.54
C ALA A 90 14.05 1.51 22.48
N GLY A 91 13.81 2.69 21.91
CA GLY A 91 14.59 3.24 20.79
C GLY A 91 13.86 4.41 20.16
N GLN A 92 14.51 5.09 19.22
CA GLN A 92 13.93 6.21 18.46
C GLN A 92 14.43 6.20 17.01
N CYS A 93 13.71 6.86 16.11
CA CYS A 93 14.20 7.19 14.78
C CYS A 93 13.69 8.57 14.35
N TYR A 94 14.32 9.15 13.33
CA TYR A 94 13.96 10.46 12.81
C TYR A 94 13.52 10.37 11.36
N ILE A 95 12.48 11.13 11.02
CA ILE A 95 12.00 11.32 9.66
C ILE A 95 12.33 12.75 9.25
N ASP A 96 13.09 12.91 8.17
CA ASP A 96 13.38 14.21 7.58
C ASP A 96 12.34 14.56 6.51
N ILE A 97 11.38 15.41 6.88
CA ILE A 97 10.28 15.81 6.00
C ILE A 97 10.79 16.70 4.87
N ALA A 98 11.80 17.53 5.13
CA ALA A 98 12.37 18.42 4.14
C ALA A 98 13.08 17.63 3.04
N GLN A 99 13.83 16.59 3.42
CA GLN A 99 14.47 15.69 2.48
C GLN A 99 13.45 15.00 1.56
N LEU A 100 12.32 14.53 2.10
CA LEU A 100 11.26 13.90 1.33
C LEU A 100 10.62 14.87 0.32
N LEU A 101 10.29 16.08 0.75
CA LEU A 101 9.72 17.12 -0.12
C LEU A 101 10.70 17.56 -1.22
N ASN A 102 11.99 17.70 -0.90
CA ASN A 102 13.04 18.03 -1.87
C ASN A 102 13.23 16.92 -2.92
N GLN A 103 12.96 15.66 -2.56
CA GLN A 103 12.92 14.52 -3.49
C GLN A 103 11.58 14.37 -4.22
N LYS A 104 10.62 15.26 -3.99
CA LYS A 104 9.24 15.19 -4.50
C LYS A 104 8.51 13.89 -4.13
N LYS A 105 8.85 13.31 -2.97
CA LYS A 105 8.20 12.10 -2.43
C LYS A 105 7.13 12.48 -1.42
N TYR A 106 5.87 12.48 -1.88
CA TYR A 106 4.71 12.80 -1.05
C TYR A 106 4.08 11.57 -0.38
N ASP A 107 4.33 10.37 -0.90
CA ASP A 107 4.00 9.11 -0.28
C ASP A 107 5.26 8.22 -0.30
N SER A 108 5.63 7.68 0.86
CA SER A 108 6.87 6.91 1.02
C SER A 108 6.71 5.80 2.05
N ASN A 109 6.96 4.58 1.62
CA ASN A 109 7.16 3.45 2.53
C ASN A 109 8.59 3.45 3.04
N GLN A 110 8.78 3.39 4.36
CA GLN A 110 10.09 3.43 4.98
C GLN A 110 10.29 2.31 6.00
N GLU A 111 11.47 1.71 5.92
CA GLU A 111 12.05 0.85 6.95
C GLU A 111 13.07 1.68 7.73
N LEU A 112 12.75 2.03 8.98
CA LEU A 112 13.58 2.89 9.80
C LEU A 112 14.24 2.09 10.92
N LEU A 113 15.56 2.14 11.01
CA LEU A 113 16.32 1.54 12.11
C LEU A 113 16.14 2.35 13.39
N LEU A 114 15.94 1.66 14.51
CA LEU A 114 15.84 2.30 15.82
C LEU A 114 17.22 2.58 16.40
N GLU A 115 17.53 3.86 16.55
CA GLU A 115 18.68 4.35 17.30
C GLU A 115 18.48 4.09 18.80
N ASN A 116 19.61 3.90 19.50
CA ASN A 116 19.65 3.68 20.96
C ASN A 116 18.79 2.50 21.43
N CYS A 117 18.51 1.55 20.54
CA CYS A 117 17.85 0.30 20.89
C CYS A 117 18.88 -0.72 21.37
N PRO A 118 18.66 -1.42 22.50
CA PRO A 118 19.57 -2.46 22.98
C PRO A 118 19.68 -3.65 22.02
N VAL A 119 18.72 -3.78 21.08
CA VAL A 119 18.74 -4.80 20.03
C VAL A 119 19.27 -4.18 18.74
N ASN A 120 20.51 -4.52 18.40
CA ASN A 120 21.12 -4.15 17.13
C ASN A 120 20.28 -4.70 15.97
N LYS A 121 19.76 -3.82 15.11
CA LYS A 121 18.83 -4.08 13.97
C LYS A 121 17.33 -4.06 14.30
N ALA A 122 16.89 -3.54 15.44
CA ALA A 122 15.47 -3.24 15.62
C ALA A 122 15.01 -2.20 14.60
N LYS A 123 13.82 -2.41 14.02
CA LYS A 123 13.29 -1.57 12.94
C LYS A 123 11.80 -1.38 13.01
N ILE A 124 11.34 -0.21 12.57
CA ILE A 124 9.93 0.14 12.43
C ILE A 124 9.58 0.30 10.95
N TYR A 125 8.43 -0.24 10.58
CA TYR A 125 7.87 -0.14 9.24
C TYR A 125 6.76 0.91 9.25
N SER A 126 6.88 1.92 8.39
CA SER A 126 5.91 3.00 8.33
C SER A 126 5.71 3.54 6.91
N THR A 127 4.47 3.93 6.60
CA THR A 127 4.13 4.70 5.40
C THR A 127 3.93 6.16 5.79
N ILE A 128 4.67 7.06 5.14
CA ILE A 128 4.64 8.50 5.40
C ILE A 128 3.95 9.18 4.22
N ARG A 129 2.89 9.94 4.51
CA ARG A 129 2.15 10.76 3.55
C ARG A 129 2.23 12.23 3.93
N LEU A 130 2.56 13.06 2.95
CA LEU A 130 2.72 14.51 3.08
C LEU A 130 1.66 15.19 2.22
N ALA A 131 0.82 16.02 2.83
CA ALA A 131 -0.17 16.83 2.13
C ALA A 131 0.07 18.31 2.43
N GLU A 132 0.23 19.14 1.39
CA GLU A 132 0.22 20.60 1.55
C GLU A 132 -1.18 21.04 1.94
N VAL A 133 -1.30 21.76 3.05
CA VAL A 133 -2.57 22.28 3.56
C VAL A 133 -2.78 23.70 3.06
N GLU A 134 -1.78 24.56 3.25
CA GLU A 134 -1.84 25.98 2.87
C GLU A 134 -0.44 26.61 2.80
N LYS A 135 -0.36 27.75 2.13
CA LYS A 135 0.80 28.65 2.19
C LYS A 135 0.64 29.56 3.39
N VAL A 136 1.69 29.69 4.19
CA VAL A 136 1.71 30.52 5.41
C VAL A 136 2.66 31.70 5.24
N ASP A 137 2.25 32.85 5.76
CA ASP A 137 3.08 34.05 5.79
C ASP A 137 4.36 33.81 6.62
N PHE A 138 5.49 34.27 6.09
CA PHE A 138 6.81 34.00 6.68
C PHE A 138 6.93 34.50 8.13
N GLU A 139 6.22 35.58 8.49
CA GLU A 139 6.19 36.15 9.84
C GLU A 139 5.55 35.23 10.89
N VAL A 140 4.74 34.25 10.47
CA VAL A 140 4.07 33.27 11.35
C VAL A 140 4.98 32.07 11.69
N ILE A 141 6.09 31.88 10.97
CA ILE A 141 7.03 30.77 11.16
C ILE A 141 8.14 31.15 12.14
N ASN A 142 7.76 31.69 13.29
CA ASN A 142 8.71 31.92 14.38
C ASN A 142 8.95 30.60 15.13
N PRO A 143 10.19 30.23 15.52
CA PRO A 143 10.50 28.93 16.12
C PRO A 143 9.82 28.64 17.48
N GLN A 144 9.07 29.58 18.05
CA GLN A 144 8.52 29.51 19.40
C GLN A 144 6.99 29.40 19.49
N SER A 145 6.25 29.55 18.39
CA SER A 145 4.78 29.50 18.41
C SER A 145 4.25 28.23 17.76
N SER A 146 4.24 27.14 18.52
CA SER A 146 3.44 25.95 18.21
C SER A 146 1.99 26.27 18.60
N ILE A 147 1.14 26.59 17.63
CA ILE A 147 -0.28 26.86 17.89
C ILE A 147 -1.00 25.55 18.17
N VAL A 148 -1.56 25.49 19.37
CA VAL A 148 -2.51 24.51 19.90
C VAL A 148 -3.80 24.55 19.06
N ILE A 149 -4.35 23.38 18.77
CA ILE A 149 -5.67 23.23 18.16
C ILE A 149 -6.71 23.78 19.14
N GLU A 150 -7.46 24.81 18.75
CA GLU A 150 -8.78 25.10 19.32
C GLU A 150 -9.84 24.74 18.28
N GLN A 151 -10.61 23.70 18.61
CA GLN A 151 -11.92 23.46 18.01
C GLN A 151 -12.86 24.57 18.50
N GLY A 152 -13.60 25.21 17.58
CA GLY A 152 -14.85 25.88 17.93
C GLY A 152 -15.06 27.27 17.33
N SER A 153 -16.21 27.40 16.67
CA SER A 153 -16.99 28.62 16.39
C SER A 153 -16.61 29.49 15.20
N ASP A 154 -17.58 29.54 14.29
CA ASP A 154 -17.94 30.64 13.39
C ASP A 154 -17.41 32.01 13.82
N LYS A 155 -16.72 32.69 12.89
CA LYS A 155 -17.07 34.05 12.41
C LYS A 155 -16.06 34.56 11.40
N THR A 156 -16.57 34.87 10.22
CA THR A 156 -16.01 35.78 9.22
C THR A 156 -15.95 37.21 9.77
N GLN A 157 -14.75 37.81 9.86
CA GLN A 157 -14.45 39.27 9.95
C GLN A 157 -12.93 39.41 10.19
N GLY A 158 -12.11 40.22 9.52
CA GLY A 158 -12.24 41.20 8.45
C GLY A 158 -10.83 41.76 8.15
N LEU A 159 -10.52 42.02 6.88
CA LEU A 159 -9.16 42.28 6.37
C LEU A 159 -8.92 43.74 5.91
N PHE A 160 -9.64 44.72 6.47
CA PHE A 160 -9.66 46.12 5.98
C PHE A 160 -9.32 47.21 7.01
N THR A 161 -8.52 46.88 8.03
CA THR A 161 -8.17 47.83 9.11
C THR A 161 -6.92 48.72 8.92
N PRO A 162 -5.96 48.50 7.99
CA PRO A 162 -4.77 49.38 7.94
C PRO A 162 -4.95 50.72 7.19
N LEU A 163 -5.89 50.83 6.25
CA LEU A 163 -5.97 52.02 5.37
C LEU A 163 -6.65 53.23 6.05
N LYS A 164 -7.59 52.97 6.98
CA LYS A 164 -8.32 54.03 7.69
C LYS A 164 -7.42 54.79 8.67
N ALA A 165 -6.51 54.09 9.34
CA ALA A 165 -5.57 54.68 10.29
C ALA A 165 -4.51 55.57 9.61
N ALA A 166 -4.11 55.25 8.37
CA ALA A 166 -3.15 56.05 7.62
C ALA A 166 -3.76 57.37 7.09
N LEU A 167 -5.06 57.35 6.72
CA LEU A 167 -5.77 58.54 6.26
C LEU A 167 -6.10 59.51 7.42
N GLU A 168 -6.53 58.98 8.58
CA GLU A 168 -6.79 59.79 9.78
C GLU A 168 -5.54 60.51 10.30
N ASN A 169 -4.37 59.88 10.23
CA ASN A 169 -3.10 60.51 10.62
C ASN A 169 -2.63 61.61 9.65
N THR A 170 -2.96 61.50 8.36
CA THR A 170 -2.57 62.51 7.37
C THR A 170 -3.47 63.74 7.44
N VAL A 171 -4.78 63.55 7.70
CA VAL A 171 -5.72 64.66 7.90
C VAL A 171 -5.42 65.45 9.17
N LYS A 172 -5.07 64.76 10.28
CA LYS A 172 -4.64 65.43 11.52
C LYS A 172 -3.34 66.24 11.38
N LYS A 173 -2.44 65.82 10.50
CA LYS A 173 -1.14 66.48 10.28
C LYS A 173 -1.24 67.79 9.49
N TYR A 174 -2.28 67.96 8.66
CA TYR A 174 -2.44 69.16 7.81
C TYR A 174 -3.61 70.07 8.18
N PHE A 175 -4.63 69.57 8.92
CA PHE A 175 -5.82 70.37 9.25
C PHE A 175 -6.02 70.67 10.74
N GLY A 176 -5.21 70.11 11.65
CA GLY A 176 -5.20 70.45 13.08
C GLY A 176 -6.49 70.10 13.83
N ASP A 177 -6.36 69.64 15.08
CA ASP A 177 -7.48 69.32 15.97
C ASP A 177 -8.20 70.59 16.50
N ASN A 178 -8.74 71.44 15.61
CA ASN A 178 -9.42 72.70 15.98
C ASN A 178 -10.77 72.91 15.26
N GLN A 179 -11.60 71.86 15.18
CA GLN A 179 -13.05 72.00 15.00
C GLN A 179 -13.80 71.50 16.23
N SER A 180 -13.66 72.25 17.34
CA SER A 180 -14.63 72.24 18.45
C SER A 180 -14.37 73.35 19.46
N ALA A 181 -14.07 74.58 19.02
CA ALA A 181 -14.19 75.80 19.84
C ALA A 181 -13.93 77.09 19.04
N GLN A 182 -14.85 77.51 18.16
CA GLN A 182 -15.08 78.92 17.76
C GLN A 182 -16.14 79.01 16.65
N SER A 183 -17.40 78.79 17.03
CA SER A 183 -18.57 79.24 16.25
C SER A 183 -19.50 80.10 17.10
N GLN A 184 -18.92 80.85 18.05
CA GLN A 184 -19.60 81.88 18.84
C GLN A 184 -18.64 83.05 19.06
N LYS A 185 -18.62 84.00 18.10
CA LYS A 185 -18.17 85.41 18.17
C LYS A 185 -17.60 85.87 16.81
N LEU A 186 -18.47 85.95 15.80
CA LEU A 186 -18.25 86.80 14.63
C LEU A 186 -19.58 87.11 13.92
N GLU A 187 -20.62 87.35 14.73
CA GLU A 187 -21.96 87.71 14.26
C GLU A 187 -22.56 88.81 15.16
N ASN A 188 -21.76 89.81 15.50
CA ASN A 188 -22.20 91.02 16.22
C ASN A 188 -21.19 92.15 16.01
N GLN A 189 -21.07 92.69 14.78
CA GLN A 189 -20.48 94.03 14.56
C GLN A 189 -20.78 94.66 13.19
N PHE A 190 -21.98 94.46 12.63
CA PHE A 190 -22.49 95.31 11.55
C PHE A 190 -23.96 95.65 11.82
N SER A 191 -24.17 96.49 12.82
CA SER A 191 -25.43 97.20 13.07
C SER A 191 -25.16 98.36 14.02
N ARG A 192 -24.72 99.50 13.47
CA ARG A 192 -24.87 100.82 14.09
C ARG A 192 -24.53 101.92 13.09
N ASN A 193 -25.58 102.57 12.60
CA ASN A 193 -25.74 104.02 12.41
C ASN A 193 -26.38 104.38 11.07
N GLN A 194 -27.72 104.44 11.08
CA GLN A 194 -28.48 105.45 10.36
C GLN A 194 -29.13 106.39 11.39
N THR A 195 -29.45 107.61 10.91
CA THR A 195 -30.29 108.69 11.48
C THR A 195 -29.63 109.73 12.41
N ASN A 196 -29.31 110.93 11.89
CA ASN A 196 -30.14 112.16 12.06
C ASN A 196 -29.43 113.46 11.56
N TYR A 197 -29.98 114.04 10.47
CA TYR A 197 -30.39 115.43 10.13
C TYR A 197 -29.88 116.66 10.96
N PRO A 198 -29.84 117.91 10.42
CA PRO A 198 -30.90 118.51 9.59
C PRO A 198 -30.53 119.54 8.48
N ILE A 199 -31.57 119.84 7.72
CA ILE A 199 -31.76 120.98 6.79
C ILE A 199 -32.02 122.26 7.59
N LEU A 200 -31.43 123.41 7.20
CA LEU A 200 -32.14 124.67 6.93
C LEU A 200 -31.19 125.81 6.52
N THR A 201 -31.73 126.61 5.62
CA THR A 201 -31.17 127.74 4.88
C THR A 201 -31.10 129.04 5.67
N ASP A 202 -30.21 129.91 5.18
CA ASP A 202 -30.31 131.37 5.05
C ASP A 202 -29.60 132.25 6.09
N GLY A 203 -28.88 133.26 5.57
CA GLY A 203 -28.22 134.32 6.35
C GLY A 203 -26.73 134.57 6.04
N SER A 204 -26.44 135.22 4.92
CA SER A 204 -25.30 136.16 4.81
C SER A 204 -25.51 137.32 5.82
N PRO A 205 -24.50 138.13 6.28
CA PRO A 205 -23.22 138.40 5.63
C PRO A 205 -21.97 138.56 6.55
N HIS A 206 -20.84 138.72 5.87
CA HIS A 206 -19.66 139.52 6.23
C HIS A 206 -18.50 138.93 7.08
N LEU A 207 -17.36 138.85 6.37
CA LEU A 207 -16.00 139.32 6.74
C LEU A 207 -15.31 138.66 7.95
N ASN A 208 -14.44 137.68 7.68
CA ASN A 208 -13.00 137.92 7.88
C ASN A 208 -12.13 136.85 7.20
N SER A 209 -11.13 137.35 6.50
CA SER A 209 -10.04 136.70 5.77
C SER A 209 -9.14 135.82 6.67
N GLN A 210 -8.72 134.64 6.17
CA GLN A 210 -7.48 133.87 6.46
C GLN A 210 -7.59 132.33 6.58
N LYS A 211 -8.74 131.70 6.26
CA LYS A 211 -8.87 130.22 6.29
C LYS A 211 -8.89 129.49 4.95
N GLN A 212 -8.71 130.18 3.83
CA GLN A 212 -8.78 129.60 2.48
C GLN A 212 -7.43 129.11 1.90
N GLN A 213 -6.31 129.19 2.64
CA GLN A 213 -5.01 128.67 2.17
C GLN A 213 -4.65 127.28 2.72
N LEU A 214 -5.24 126.84 3.84
CA LEU A 214 -4.97 125.50 4.42
C LEU A 214 -5.74 124.37 3.71
N ASP A 215 -6.96 124.62 3.24
CA ASP A 215 -7.75 123.61 2.51
C ASP A 215 -7.15 123.29 1.12
N PHE A 216 -6.39 124.20 0.51
CA PHE A 216 -5.80 123.95 -0.81
C PHE A 216 -4.58 123.02 -0.75
N GLN A 217 -3.78 123.07 0.32
CA GLN A 217 -2.65 122.15 0.53
C GLN A 217 -3.13 120.74 0.90
N GLN A 218 -4.17 120.63 1.73
CA GLN A 218 -4.76 119.34 2.11
C GLN A 218 -5.33 118.61 0.88
N VAL A 219 -6.08 119.31 0.02
CA VAL A 219 -6.63 118.74 -1.22
C VAL A 219 -5.53 118.35 -2.22
N GLN A 220 -4.41 119.08 -2.24
CA GLN A 220 -3.27 118.72 -3.10
C GLN A 220 -2.57 117.45 -2.63
N GLN A 221 -2.50 117.23 -1.32
CA GLN A 221 -1.91 116.05 -0.72
C GLN A 221 -2.83 114.82 -0.88
N ASP A 222 -4.13 114.98 -0.65
CA ASP A 222 -5.13 113.93 -0.90
C ASP A 222 -5.17 113.50 -2.38
N LEU A 223 -4.98 114.44 -3.33
CA LEU A 223 -4.85 114.12 -4.76
C LEU A 223 -3.57 113.34 -5.08
N SER A 224 -2.46 113.64 -4.41
CA SER A 224 -1.20 112.92 -4.57
C SER A 224 -1.31 111.49 -4.03
N ASP A 225 -1.89 111.33 -2.84
CA ASP A 225 -2.09 110.02 -2.20
C ASP A 225 -3.05 109.15 -3.03
N LEU A 226 -4.13 109.73 -3.57
CA LEU A 226 -5.05 109.04 -4.47
C LEU A 226 -4.37 108.60 -5.79
N GLN A 227 -3.41 109.40 -6.27
CA GLN A 227 -2.65 109.08 -7.48
C GLN A 227 -1.66 107.93 -7.23
N GLU A 228 -1.05 107.86 -6.04
CA GLU A 228 -0.24 106.73 -5.60
C GLU A 228 -1.08 105.46 -5.41
N GLU A 229 -2.25 105.54 -4.77
CA GLU A 229 -3.17 104.41 -4.62
C GLU A 229 -3.61 103.85 -5.98
N LEU A 230 -3.93 104.72 -6.94
CA LEU A 230 -4.28 104.32 -8.31
C LEU A 230 -3.10 103.60 -9.00
N GLN A 231 -1.87 104.04 -8.74
CA GLN A 231 -0.68 103.42 -9.29
C GLN A 231 -0.41 102.04 -8.66
N GLN A 232 -0.58 101.90 -7.34
CA GLN A 232 -0.49 100.61 -6.65
C GLN A 232 -1.57 99.63 -7.15
N GLN A 233 -2.80 100.10 -7.36
CA GLN A 233 -3.89 99.27 -7.85
C GLN A 233 -3.61 98.76 -9.28
N LYS A 234 -2.96 99.56 -10.13
CA LYS A 234 -2.49 99.11 -11.46
C LYS A 234 -1.40 98.04 -11.37
N ILE A 235 -0.48 98.15 -10.42
CA ILE A 235 0.56 97.13 -10.20
C ILE A 235 -0.09 95.81 -9.78
N ILE A 236 -0.96 95.83 -8.76
CA ILE A 236 -1.68 94.65 -8.28
C ILE A 236 -2.51 94.00 -9.40
N TYR A 237 -3.20 94.80 -10.22
CA TYR A 237 -3.96 94.28 -11.36
C TYR A 237 -3.06 93.57 -12.38
N THR A 238 -1.87 94.09 -12.63
CA THR A 238 -0.91 93.50 -13.56
C THR A 238 -0.36 92.17 -13.01
N GLU A 239 0.00 92.12 -11.73
CA GLU A 239 0.44 90.89 -11.05
C GLU A 239 -0.66 89.81 -11.01
N MET A 240 -1.90 90.19 -10.69
CA MET A 240 -3.06 89.29 -10.74
C MET A 240 -3.31 88.75 -12.14
N LYS A 241 -3.14 89.57 -13.17
CA LYS A 241 -3.27 89.15 -14.56
C LYS A 241 -2.19 88.15 -14.95
N ASP A 242 -0.95 88.36 -14.52
CA ASP A 242 0.17 87.46 -14.79
C ASP A 242 0.02 86.12 -14.05
N LEU A 243 -0.39 86.15 -12.78
CA LEU A 243 -0.68 84.93 -12.00
C LEU A 243 -1.80 84.11 -12.65
N ASN A 244 -2.87 84.78 -13.12
CA ASN A 244 -3.98 84.13 -13.80
C ASN A 244 -3.55 83.50 -15.14
N ASN A 245 -2.64 84.15 -15.87
CA ASN A 245 -2.06 83.58 -17.08
C ASN A 245 -1.17 82.36 -16.79
N GLN A 246 -0.41 82.37 -15.69
CA GLN A 246 0.37 81.21 -15.26
C GLN A 246 -0.54 80.04 -14.86
N LEU A 247 -1.59 80.30 -14.08
CA LEU A 247 -2.55 79.28 -13.66
C LEU A 247 -3.26 78.65 -14.87
N LYS A 248 -3.64 79.45 -15.88
CA LYS A 248 -4.20 78.92 -17.13
C LYS A 248 -3.26 77.96 -17.85
N LYS A 249 -1.97 78.31 -17.95
CA LYS A 249 -0.97 77.42 -18.55
C LYS A 249 -0.80 76.12 -17.76
N GLU A 250 -0.81 76.19 -16.43
CA GLU A 250 -0.69 75.01 -15.58
C GLU A 250 -1.91 74.09 -15.68
N ILE A 251 -3.11 74.65 -15.79
CA ILE A 251 -4.34 73.88 -16.05
C ILE A 251 -4.26 73.17 -17.41
N GLU A 252 -3.76 73.84 -18.46
CA GLU A 252 -3.59 73.26 -19.79
C GLU A 252 -2.63 72.04 -19.74
N ILE A 253 -1.46 72.20 -19.09
CA ILE A 253 -0.46 71.14 -18.91
C ILE A 253 -1.05 69.94 -18.13
N GLN A 254 -1.81 70.19 -17.07
CA GLN A 254 -2.44 69.12 -16.30
C GLN A 254 -3.52 68.39 -17.11
N LYS A 255 -4.24 69.10 -17.99
CA LYS A 255 -5.23 68.50 -18.88
C LYS A 255 -4.58 67.57 -19.90
N GLU A 256 -3.49 68.01 -20.53
CA GLU A 256 -2.70 67.17 -21.45
C GLU A 256 -2.15 65.92 -20.76
N LYS A 257 -1.61 66.05 -19.55
CA LYS A 257 -1.14 64.90 -18.75
C LYS A 257 -2.26 63.90 -18.44
N LYS A 258 -3.45 64.39 -18.10
CA LYS A 258 -4.61 63.56 -17.83
C LYS A 258 -5.06 62.80 -19.08
N GLU A 259 -5.09 63.45 -20.24
CA GLU A 259 -5.45 62.81 -21.51
C GLU A 259 -4.45 61.72 -21.90
N ALA A 260 -3.15 61.96 -21.73
CA ALA A 260 -2.11 60.94 -21.97
C ALA A 260 -2.26 59.73 -21.04
N LEU A 261 -2.55 59.95 -19.75
CA LEU A 261 -2.81 58.86 -18.80
C LEU A 261 -4.05 58.04 -19.16
N ILE A 262 -5.11 58.69 -19.65
CA ILE A 262 -6.33 57.99 -20.09
C ILE A 262 -6.02 57.07 -21.27
N GLN A 263 -5.25 57.54 -22.26
CA GLN A 263 -4.84 56.73 -23.41
C GLN A 263 -4.01 55.52 -22.96
N GLN A 264 -3.03 55.73 -22.06
CA GLN A 264 -2.21 54.64 -21.54
C GLN A 264 -3.03 53.56 -20.81
N VAL A 265 -4.03 53.95 -20.01
CA VAL A 265 -4.92 53.01 -19.31
C VAL A 265 -5.79 52.24 -20.31
N GLN A 266 -6.28 52.90 -21.37
CA GLN A 266 -7.07 52.24 -22.41
C GLN A 266 -6.24 51.20 -23.18
N GLU A 267 -5.00 51.52 -23.54
CA GLU A 267 -4.08 50.58 -24.19
C GLU A 267 -3.77 49.38 -23.30
N GLN A 268 -3.47 49.61 -22.00
CA GLN A 268 -3.25 48.51 -21.05
C GLN A 268 -4.48 47.64 -20.87
N LYS A 269 -5.68 48.24 -20.84
CA LYS A 269 -6.93 47.49 -20.76
C LYS A 269 -7.12 46.60 -21.99
N LEU A 270 -6.85 47.10 -23.20
CA LEU A 270 -6.94 46.34 -24.44
C LEU A 270 -5.93 45.18 -24.47
N GLN A 271 -4.70 45.40 -23.98
CA GLN A 271 -3.69 44.34 -23.86
C GLN A 271 -4.14 43.25 -22.88
N ILE A 272 -4.73 43.62 -21.75
CA ILE A 272 -5.27 42.66 -20.77
C ILE A 272 -6.44 41.88 -21.38
N GLU A 273 -7.37 42.54 -22.07
CA GLU A 273 -8.50 41.88 -22.73
C GLU A 273 -8.02 40.89 -23.80
N ASN A 274 -6.97 41.23 -24.56
CA ASN A 274 -6.37 40.31 -25.54
C ASN A 274 -5.56 39.16 -24.91
N MET A 275 -5.09 39.30 -23.67
CA MET A 275 -4.37 38.23 -22.95
C MET A 275 -5.30 37.21 -22.26
N ILE A 276 -6.55 37.57 -22.00
CA ILE A 276 -7.52 36.68 -21.36
C ILE A 276 -8.23 35.87 -22.45
N ASP A 277 -7.58 34.79 -22.89
CA ASP A 277 -8.17 33.84 -23.83
C ASP A 277 -9.17 32.92 -23.11
N GLN A 278 -10.39 33.44 -22.90
CA GLN A 278 -11.48 32.77 -22.18
C GLN A 278 -11.82 31.40 -22.81
N HIS A 279 -11.61 31.25 -24.12
CA HIS A 279 -11.86 29.99 -24.82
C HIS A 279 -10.88 28.89 -24.40
N LYS A 280 -9.59 29.20 -24.22
CA LYS A 280 -8.58 28.22 -23.80
C LYS A 280 -8.87 27.65 -22.41
N TYR A 281 -9.29 28.49 -21.46
CA TYR A 281 -9.64 28.03 -20.11
C TYR A 281 -10.94 27.21 -20.09
N GLN A 282 -11.90 27.54 -20.95
CA GLN A 282 -13.16 26.82 -21.04
C GLN A 282 -13.01 25.43 -21.68
N GLU A 283 -12.12 25.29 -22.67
CA GLU A 283 -11.74 23.98 -23.22
C GLU A 283 -10.99 23.12 -22.19
N GLN A 284 -10.08 23.71 -21.42
CA GLN A 284 -9.39 22.98 -20.33
C GLN A 284 -10.36 22.48 -19.26
N LEU A 285 -11.33 23.31 -18.85
CA LEU A 285 -12.39 22.90 -17.91
C LEU A 285 -13.20 21.72 -18.46
N THR A 286 -13.58 21.78 -19.74
CA THR A 286 -14.35 20.70 -20.39
C THR A 286 -13.54 19.40 -20.44
N GLN A 287 -12.23 19.47 -20.72
CA GLN A 287 -11.34 18.31 -20.70
C GLN A 287 -11.21 17.70 -19.29
N TYR A 288 -11.08 18.54 -18.26
CA TYR A 288 -11.04 18.07 -16.88
C TYR A 288 -12.35 17.42 -16.45
N GLU A 289 -13.50 17.96 -16.83
CA GLU A 289 -14.80 17.35 -16.55
C GLU A 289 -14.97 15.98 -17.22
N GLN A 290 -14.49 15.82 -18.46
CA GLN A 290 -14.48 14.52 -19.15
C GLN A 290 -13.58 13.50 -18.44
N GLN A 291 -12.37 13.90 -18.04
CA GLN A 291 -11.46 13.03 -17.28
C GLN A 291 -12.08 12.62 -15.93
N LEU A 292 -12.72 13.56 -15.24
CA LEU A 292 -13.36 13.32 -13.94
C LEU A 292 -14.52 12.33 -14.08
N SER A 293 -15.32 12.44 -15.14
CA SER A 293 -16.39 11.49 -15.48
C SER A 293 -15.83 10.08 -15.77
N GLN A 294 -14.73 9.98 -16.51
CA GLN A 294 -14.07 8.69 -16.78
C GLN A 294 -13.54 8.03 -15.51
N ILE A 295 -12.87 8.79 -14.63
CA ILE A 295 -12.36 8.30 -13.35
C ILE A 295 -13.51 7.82 -12.46
N GLN A 296 -14.62 8.55 -12.41
CA GLN A 296 -15.80 8.15 -11.64
C GLN A 296 -16.42 6.84 -12.16
N SER A 297 -16.46 6.64 -13.48
CA SER A 297 -16.93 5.38 -14.09
C SER A 297 -16.03 4.20 -13.69
N GLN A 298 -14.70 4.38 -13.80
CA GLN A 298 -13.73 3.36 -13.39
C GLN A 298 -13.82 3.03 -11.90
N LEU A 299 -14.01 4.04 -11.05
CA LEU A 299 -14.18 3.84 -9.61
C LEU A 299 -15.44 3.01 -9.29
N ARG A 300 -16.57 3.27 -9.97
CA ARG A 300 -17.79 2.46 -9.80
C ARG A 300 -17.57 1.02 -10.23
N GLN A 301 -16.85 0.80 -11.33
CA GLN A 301 -16.53 -0.55 -11.79
C GLN A 301 -15.64 -1.28 -10.78
N ALA A 302 -14.57 -0.64 -10.29
CA ALA A 302 -13.68 -1.21 -9.29
C ALA A 302 -14.41 -1.55 -7.98
N LEU A 303 -15.36 -0.73 -7.54
CA LEU A 303 -16.20 -1.03 -6.38
C LEU A 303 -17.04 -2.29 -6.59
N LYS A 304 -17.65 -2.44 -7.77
CA LYS A 304 -18.44 -3.63 -8.13
C LYS A 304 -17.58 -4.90 -8.20
N ASP A 305 -16.36 -4.77 -8.72
CA ASP A 305 -15.40 -5.88 -8.78
C ASP A 305 -14.95 -6.28 -7.36
N ASN A 306 -14.73 -5.30 -6.47
CA ASN A 306 -14.39 -5.54 -5.07
C ASN A 306 -15.53 -6.22 -4.29
N GLU A 307 -16.79 -5.83 -4.53
CA GLU A 307 -17.96 -6.52 -3.97
C GLU A 307 -18.00 -7.99 -4.41
N THR A 308 -17.71 -8.24 -5.68
CA THR A 308 -17.66 -9.60 -6.26
C THR A 308 -16.54 -10.44 -5.64
N LEU A 309 -15.34 -9.86 -5.50
CA LEU A 309 -14.22 -10.51 -4.82
C LEU A 309 -14.52 -10.81 -3.35
N THR A 310 -15.15 -9.88 -2.64
CA THR A 310 -15.56 -10.06 -1.25
C THR A 310 -16.55 -11.23 -1.10
N LEU A 311 -17.50 -11.35 -2.03
CA LEU A 311 -18.45 -12.45 -2.04
C LEU A 311 -17.75 -13.79 -2.32
N ASN A 312 -16.81 -13.84 -3.26
CA ASN A 312 -16.04 -15.03 -3.58
C ASN A 312 -15.16 -15.46 -2.40
N TYR A 313 -14.51 -14.51 -1.73
CA TYR A 313 -13.73 -14.77 -0.51
C TYR A 313 -14.59 -15.36 0.60
N LYS A 314 -15.80 -14.83 0.83
CA LYS A 314 -16.74 -15.41 1.81
C LYS A 314 -17.12 -16.85 1.48
N LYS A 315 -17.36 -17.17 0.20
CA LYS A 315 -17.66 -18.55 -0.23
C LYS A 315 -16.47 -19.48 0.00
N ALA A 316 -15.25 -19.05 -0.34
CA ALA A 316 -14.03 -19.82 -0.10
C ALA A 316 -13.80 -20.09 1.40
N MET A 317 -13.97 -19.07 2.25
CA MET A 317 -13.90 -19.22 3.71
C MET A 317 -14.91 -20.24 4.25
N GLN A 318 -16.14 -20.23 3.75
CA GLN A 318 -17.15 -21.22 4.13
C GLN A 318 -16.75 -22.65 3.71
N GLN A 319 -16.15 -22.83 2.54
CA GLN A 319 -15.62 -24.13 2.11
C GLN A 319 -14.45 -24.59 2.98
N CYS A 320 -13.50 -23.71 3.30
CA CYS A 320 -12.40 -24.04 4.21
C CYS A 320 -12.89 -24.47 5.60
N ASN A 321 -13.92 -23.80 6.14
CA ASN A 321 -14.50 -24.18 7.42
C ASN A 321 -15.13 -25.59 7.35
N LYS A 322 -15.87 -25.91 6.27
CA LYS A 322 -16.43 -27.25 6.07
C LYS A 322 -15.35 -28.32 5.99
N LEU A 323 -14.28 -28.09 5.23
CA LEU A 323 -13.15 -29.01 5.15
C LEU A 323 -12.44 -29.17 6.50
N SER A 324 -12.36 -28.11 7.30
CA SER A 324 -11.80 -28.19 8.65
C SER A 324 -12.68 -29.02 9.58
N GLU A 325 -14.01 -28.91 9.47
CA GLU A 325 -14.96 -29.74 10.23
C GLU A 325 -14.85 -31.22 9.82
N GLU A 326 -14.79 -31.51 8.52
CA GLU A 326 -14.57 -32.86 7.98
C GLU A 326 -13.24 -33.45 8.43
N TYR A 327 -12.16 -32.66 8.41
CA TYR A 327 -10.85 -33.08 8.91
C TYR A 327 -10.92 -33.47 10.40
N ASN A 328 -11.58 -32.66 11.22
CA ASN A 328 -11.75 -32.94 12.65
C ASN A 328 -12.58 -34.21 12.89
N GLN A 329 -13.62 -34.46 12.09
CA GLN A 329 -14.38 -35.71 12.15
C GLN A 329 -13.52 -36.92 11.77
N ASN A 330 -12.78 -36.83 10.67
CA ASN A 330 -11.89 -37.91 10.24
C ASN A 330 -10.80 -38.21 11.28
N GLN A 331 -10.26 -37.19 11.94
CA GLN A 331 -9.29 -37.38 13.02
C GLN A 331 -9.90 -38.11 14.24
N GLN A 332 -11.16 -37.84 14.57
CA GLN A 332 -11.86 -38.58 15.63
C GLN A 332 -12.08 -40.06 15.26
N THR A 333 -12.48 -40.33 14.01
CA THR A 333 -12.64 -41.70 13.49
C THR A 333 -11.32 -42.45 13.54
N PHE A 334 -10.23 -41.84 13.08
CA PHE A 334 -8.88 -42.43 13.12
C PHE A 334 -8.45 -42.79 14.55
N ASN A 335 -8.65 -41.88 15.52
CA ASN A 335 -8.33 -42.15 16.92
C ASN A 335 -9.16 -43.30 17.51
N TYR A 336 -10.39 -43.50 17.03
CA TYR A 336 -11.24 -44.61 17.45
C TYR A 336 -10.76 -45.94 16.86
N GLU A 337 -10.38 -45.94 15.58
CA GLU A 337 -9.81 -47.10 14.89
C GLU A 337 -8.45 -47.49 15.49
N GLU A 338 -7.61 -46.53 15.86
CA GLU A 338 -6.32 -46.78 16.52
C GLU A 338 -6.51 -47.50 17.87
N LYS A 339 -7.48 -47.05 18.69
CA LYS A 339 -7.84 -47.74 19.94
C LYS A 339 -8.38 -49.14 19.70
N SER A 340 -9.22 -49.32 18.68
CA SER A 340 -9.76 -50.64 18.31
C SER A 340 -8.65 -51.59 17.88
N THR A 341 -7.71 -51.10 17.08
CA THR A 341 -6.54 -51.86 16.61
C THR A 341 -5.62 -52.24 17.76
N PHE A 342 -5.39 -51.33 18.71
CA PHE A 342 -4.64 -51.61 19.92
C PHE A 342 -5.27 -52.75 20.74
N GLN A 343 -6.59 -52.72 20.96
CA GLN A 343 -7.31 -53.79 21.66
C GLN A 343 -7.25 -55.13 20.91
N LEU A 344 -7.32 -55.09 19.58
CA LEU A 344 -7.20 -56.29 18.74
C LEU A 344 -5.81 -56.92 18.89
N ASN A 345 -4.75 -56.11 18.81
CA ASN A 345 -3.37 -56.57 18.98
C ASN A 345 -3.14 -57.16 20.38
N GLN A 346 -3.78 -56.61 21.41
CA GLN A 346 -3.72 -57.15 22.77
C GLN A 346 -4.35 -58.55 22.84
N LYS A 347 -5.52 -58.75 22.24
CA LYS A 347 -6.17 -60.07 22.13
C LYS A 347 -5.38 -61.08 21.31
N ILE A 348 -4.74 -60.65 20.23
CA ILE A 348 -3.86 -61.54 19.44
C ILE A 348 -2.73 -62.05 20.31
N LYS A 349 -2.13 -61.17 21.13
CA LYS A 349 -1.05 -61.54 22.04
C LYS A 349 -1.49 -62.55 23.11
N GLU A 350 -2.68 -62.35 23.69
CA GLU A 350 -3.28 -63.31 24.63
C GLU A 350 -3.52 -64.68 23.96
N LEU A 351 -3.99 -64.70 22.72
CA LEU A 351 -4.20 -65.95 21.97
C LEU A 351 -2.88 -66.65 21.62
N GLU A 352 -1.83 -65.91 21.31
CA GLU A 352 -0.48 -66.46 21.10
C GLU A 352 0.06 -67.11 22.37
N GLU A 353 -0.14 -66.49 23.54
CA GLU A 353 0.24 -67.08 24.83
C GLU A 353 -0.54 -68.36 25.13
N ILE A 354 -1.86 -68.39 24.91
CA ILE A 354 -2.69 -69.58 25.06
C ILE A 354 -2.24 -70.72 24.13
N CYS A 355 -1.91 -70.41 22.87
CA CYS A 355 -1.39 -71.40 21.94
C CYS A 355 -0.05 -71.99 22.42
N ASN A 356 0.86 -71.14 22.91
CA ASN A 356 2.14 -71.60 23.46
C ASN A 356 1.95 -72.49 24.69
N GLU A 357 1.04 -72.15 25.61
CA GLU A 357 0.70 -73.00 26.76
C GLU A 357 0.13 -74.36 26.33
N LYS A 358 -0.74 -74.35 25.32
CA LYS A 358 -1.34 -75.57 24.77
C LYS A 358 -0.29 -76.48 24.15
N ASP A 359 0.66 -75.93 23.41
CA ASP A 359 1.77 -76.68 22.83
C ASP A 359 2.68 -77.29 23.91
N GLN A 360 2.95 -76.55 24.99
CA GLN A 360 3.68 -77.08 26.15
C GLN A 360 2.93 -78.24 26.83
N LEU A 361 1.61 -78.12 26.99
CA LEU A 361 0.77 -79.18 27.52
C LEU A 361 0.80 -80.42 26.62
N TYR A 362 0.73 -80.26 25.29
CA TYR A 362 0.84 -81.38 24.36
C TYR A 362 2.19 -82.10 24.47
N GLN A 363 3.30 -81.36 24.54
CA GLN A 363 4.63 -81.96 24.74
C GLN A 363 4.73 -82.72 26.07
N THR A 364 4.11 -82.20 27.13
CA THR A 364 4.08 -82.85 28.44
C THR A 364 3.27 -84.14 28.40
N LEU A 365 2.12 -84.10 27.72
CA LEU A 365 1.23 -85.25 27.56
C LEU A 365 1.87 -86.33 26.68
N GLU A 366 2.56 -85.94 25.61
CA GLU A 366 3.31 -86.86 24.75
C GLU A 366 4.44 -87.56 25.51
N LYS A 367 5.21 -86.84 26.33
CA LYS A 367 6.21 -87.43 27.23
C LYS A 367 5.57 -88.43 28.20
N SER A 368 4.49 -88.03 28.87
CA SER A 368 3.78 -88.90 29.82
C SER A 368 3.22 -90.15 29.14
N ASN A 369 2.72 -90.03 27.91
CA ASN A 369 2.20 -91.16 27.15
C ASN A 369 3.32 -92.11 26.75
N ASN A 370 4.45 -91.59 26.28
CA ASN A 370 5.64 -92.40 25.96
C ASN A 370 6.18 -93.12 27.20
N ASP A 371 6.23 -92.45 28.35
CA ASP A 371 6.64 -93.07 29.63
C ASP A 371 5.67 -94.18 30.06
N SER A 372 4.36 -93.95 29.89
CA SER A 372 3.34 -94.95 30.18
C SER A 372 3.41 -96.15 29.22
N GLN A 373 3.64 -95.91 27.94
CA GLN A 373 3.86 -96.98 26.96
C GLN A 373 5.13 -97.77 27.27
N LEU A 374 6.22 -97.10 27.67
CA LEU A 374 7.46 -97.78 28.08
C LEU A 374 7.24 -98.65 29.33
N LYS A 375 6.48 -98.14 30.31
CA LYS A 375 6.06 -98.93 31.48
C LYS A 375 5.19 -100.12 31.08
N ASN A 376 4.23 -99.93 30.18
CA ASN A 376 3.39 -101.01 29.66
C ASN A 376 4.20 -102.06 28.90
N ILE A 377 5.18 -101.66 28.08
CA ILE A 377 6.11 -102.59 27.42
C ILE A 377 6.93 -103.35 28.46
N ASN A 378 7.42 -102.68 29.51
CA ASN A 378 8.11 -103.36 30.60
C ASN A 378 7.20 -104.34 31.35
N PHE A 379 5.94 -103.98 31.62
CA PHE A 379 4.96 -104.87 32.22
C PHE A 379 4.58 -106.01 31.28
N GLU A 380 4.40 -105.77 29.99
CA GLU A 380 4.16 -106.81 28.98
C GLU A 380 5.34 -107.76 28.91
N ASN A 381 6.58 -107.26 28.94
CA ASN A 381 7.78 -108.10 28.99
C ASN A 381 7.84 -108.93 30.27
N GLN A 382 7.48 -108.35 31.43
CA GLN A 382 7.33 -109.10 32.69
C GLN A 382 6.19 -110.13 32.60
N ILE A 383 5.06 -109.78 32.00
CA ILE A 383 3.93 -110.67 31.76
C ILE A 383 4.33 -111.78 30.80
N ILE A 384 5.13 -111.52 29.76
CA ILE A 384 5.64 -112.52 28.82
C ILE A 384 6.62 -113.45 29.53
N GLN A 385 7.51 -112.94 30.39
CA GLN A 385 8.37 -113.77 31.24
C GLN A 385 7.55 -114.64 32.20
N LEU A 386 6.55 -114.05 32.86
CA LEU A 386 5.60 -114.78 33.70
C LEU A 386 4.74 -115.75 32.88
N HIS A 387 4.39 -115.42 31.64
CA HIS A 387 3.61 -116.27 30.75
C HIS A 387 4.46 -117.42 30.23
N GLN A 388 5.77 -117.24 30.02
CA GLN A 388 6.71 -118.32 29.76
C GLN A 388 6.86 -119.22 30.98
N GLN A 389 6.94 -118.66 32.20
CA GLN A 389 6.90 -119.45 33.45
C GLN A 389 5.56 -120.17 33.62
N VAL A 390 4.45 -119.51 33.30
CA VAL A 390 3.10 -120.08 33.33
C VAL A 390 2.95 -121.12 32.23
N GLN A 391 3.54 -121.00 31.05
CA GLN A 391 3.54 -122.05 30.02
C GLN A 391 4.43 -123.23 30.41
N GLN A 392 5.53 -123.01 31.12
CA GLN A 392 6.29 -124.08 31.77
C GLN A 392 5.46 -124.76 32.87
N LEU A 393 4.60 -124.02 33.60
CA LEU A 393 3.62 -124.55 34.54
C LEU A 393 2.39 -125.15 33.83
N LYS A 394 1.99 -124.65 32.66
CA LYS A 394 0.87 -125.11 31.84
C LYS A 394 1.23 -126.37 31.08
N ALA A 395 2.50 -126.56 30.71
CA ALA A 395 3.02 -127.86 30.31
C ALA A 395 2.98 -128.88 31.47
N LYS A 396 2.99 -128.42 32.73
CA LYS A 396 2.67 -129.22 33.93
C LYS A 396 1.16 -129.27 34.26
N LEU A 397 0.33 -128.52 33.53
CA LEU A 397 -1.12 -128.33 33.72
C LEU A 397 -1.86 -128.45 32.37
N ILE A 398 -1.39 -129.32 31.46
CA ILE A 398 -2.22 -129.90 30.38
C ILE A 398 -3.11 -130.96 31.05
N ASP A 399 -3.91 -130.43 31.94
CA ASP A 399 -5.14 -130.91 32.53
C ASP A 399 -5.94 -129.61 32.74
N LYS A 400 -6.84 -129.35 31.79
CA LYS A 400 -7.97 -128.39 31.87
C LYS A 400 -7.72 -126.91 31.53
N ASP A 401 -7.84 -126.63 30.23
CA ASP A 401 -8.92 -125.89 29.54
C ASP A 401 -9.60 -124.58 30.06
N VAL A 402 -9.80 -123.69 29.06
CA VAL A 402 -10.82 -122.65 28.80
C VAL A 402 -10.65 -121.18 29.28
N VAL A 403 -11.04 -120.33 28.31
CA VAL A 403 -11.00 -118.89 28.09
C VAL A 403 -12.41 -118.30 28.19
N ASN A 404 -12.54 -117.05 28.69
CA ASN A 404 -13.38 -115.93 28.19
C ASN A 404 -13.94 -115.06 29.32
N GLU A 405 -13.67 -113.74 29.32
CA GLU A 405 -14.59 -112.64 29.73
C GLU A 405 -13.92 -111.23 29.76
N LEU A 406 -13.34 -110.73 28.66
CA LEU A 406 -12.73 -109.37 28.65
C LEU A 406 -13.00 -108.54 27.37
N GLN A 407 -14.22 -108.62 26.82
CA GLN A 407 -14.55 -107.92 25.55
C GLN A 407 -15.69 -106.89 25.60
N LYS A 408 -16.27 -106.56 26.77
CA LYS A 408 -17.41 -105.61 26.80
C LYS A 408 -17.17 -104.25 27.48
N GLU A 409 -16.21 -104.08 28.39
CA GLU A 409 -16.05 -102.79 29.10
C GLU A 409 -15.08 -101.80 28.40
N ASN A 410 -14.08 -102.29 27.66
CA ASN A 410 -13.10 -101.41 27.00
C ASN A 410 -13.64 -100.68 25.75
N LEU A 411 -14.67 -101.21 25.10
CA LEU A 411 -15.25 -100.63 23.88
C LEU A 411 -16.13 -99.40 24.14
N ASN A 412 -16.80 -99.33 25.30
CA ASN A 412 -17.67 -98.20 25.63
C ASN A 412 -16.90 -96.93 26.01
N SER A 413 -15.80 -97.08 26.75
CA SER A 413 -14.87 -95.99 27.07
C SER A 413 -14.32 -95.32 25.80
N LEU A 414 -13.86 -96.15 24.86
CA LEU A 414 -13.29 -95.68 23.59
C LEU A 414 -14.34 -94.95 22.73
N ASN A 415 -15.57 -95.46 22.67
CA ASN A 415 -16.66 -94.82 21.92
C ASN A 415 -17.04 -93.45 22.49
N ILE A 416 -17.00 -93.26 23.81
CA ILE A 416 -17.27 -91.95 24.45
C ILE A 416 -16.13 -90.96 24.14
N GLN A 417 -14.87 -91.39 24.17
CA GLN A 417 -13.74 -90.53 23.78
C GLN A 417 -13.81 -90.12 22.31
N ILE A 418 -14.13 -91.05 21.40
CA ILE A 418 -14.31 -90.76 19.98
C ILE A 418 -15.43 -89.74 19.78
N LEU A 419 -16.55 -89.87 20.50
CA LEU A 419 -17.67 -88.93 20.42
C LEU A 419 -17.28 -87.52 20.90
N ASN A 420 -16.55 -87.41 22.01
CA ASN A 420 -16.07 -86.13 22.51
C ASN A 420 -15.09 -85.43 21.55
N LEU A 421 -14.16 -86.17 20.96
CA LEU A 421 -13.25 -85.64 19.95
C LEU A 421 -14.00 -85.18 18.70
N LYS A 422 -15.05 -85.90 18.29
CA LYS A 422 -15.90 -85.53 17.16
C LYS A 422 -16.61 -84.20 17.42
N ASN A 423 -17.15 -84.01 18.62
CA ASN A 423 -17.82 -82.77 19.01
C ASN A 423 -16.86 -81.57 19.09
N GLN A 424 -15.64 -81.77 19.63
CA GLN A 424 -14.60 -80.73 19.64
C GLN A 424 -14.18 -80.32 18.22
N ASN A 425 -14.04 -81.30 17.32
CA ASN A 425 -13.68 -81.02 15.93
C ASN A 425 -14.80 -80.25 15.19
N SER A 426 -16.06 -80.57 15.44
CA SER A 426 -17.20 -79.80 14.91
C SER A 426 -17.21 -78.35 15.41
N SER A 427 -16.90 -78.12 16.69
CA SER A 427 -16.80 -76.75 17.24
C SER A 427 -15.65 -75.95 16.61
N LEU A 428 -14.49 -76.58 16.37
CA LEU A 428 -13.34 -75.94 15.73
C LEU A 428 -13.64 -75.59 14.26
N GLN A 429 -14.29 -76.50 13.52
CA GLN A 429 -14.71 -76.22 12.15
C GLN A 429 -15.69 -75.05 12.07
N GLN A 430 -16.61 -74.91 13.03
CA GLN A 430 -17.52 -73.78 13.10
C GLN A 430 -16.78 -72.47 13.41
N SER A 431 -15.82 -72.48 14.34
CA SER A 431 -14.99 -71.31 14.64
C SER A 431 -14.14 -70.89 13.44
N GLN A 432 -13.59 -71.84 12.69
CA GLN A 432 -12.80 -71.56 11.49
C GLN A 432 -13.64 -70.94 10.38
N ARG A 433 -14.90 -71.38 10.20
CA ARG A 433 -15.85 -70.75 9.26
C ARG A 433 -16.12 -69.31 9.63
N MET A 434 -16.46 -69.03 10.90
CA MET A 434 -16.70 -67.65 11.34
C MET A 434 -15.48 -66.74 11.18
N MET A 435 -14.26 -67.27 11.38
CA MET A 435 -13.03 -66.52 11.18
C MET A 435 -12.79 -66.21 9.70
N ASN A 436 -13.02 -67.18 8.81
CA ASN A 436 -12.91 -66.97 7.37
C ASN A 436 -13.96 -65.97 6.86
N ASP A 437 -15.20 -66.04 7.34
CA ASP A 437 -16.24 -65.06 6.99
C ASP A 437 -15.83 -63.63 7.40
N LYS A 438 -15.20 -63.50 8.57
CA LYS A 438 -14.68 -62.21 9.06
C LYS A 438 -13.49 -61.70 8.25
N ILE A 439 -12.60 -62.60 7.81
CA ILE A 439 -11.47 -62.26 6.92
C ILE A 439 -12.01 -61.77 5.56
N ASP A 440 -13.01 -62.45 5.02
CA ASP A 440 -13.63 -62.07 3.75
C ASP A 440 -14.31 -60.69 3.86
N GLU A 441 -14.99 -60.41 4.97
CA GLU A 441 -15.62 -59.11 5.21
C GLU A 441 -14.60 -57.98 5.39
N GLN A 442 -13.52 -58.21 6.15
CA GLN A 442 -12.42 -57.26 6.27
C GLN A 442 -11.73 -57.02 4.91
N SER A 443 -11.55 -58.08 4.12
CA SER A 443 -10.96 -57.96 2.78
C SER A 443 -11.82 -57.10 1.86
N LYS A 444 -13.16 -57.24 1.91
CA LYS A 444 -14.09 -56.37 1.18
C LYS A 444 -14.00 -54.91 1.64
N GLN A 445 -13.90 -54.66 2.94
CA GLN A 445 -13.75 -53.30 3.48
C GLN A 445 -12.44 -52.65 3.00
N ILE A 446 -11.33 -53.38 2.99
CA ILE A 446 -10.04 -52.89 2.49
C ILE A 446 -10.13 -52.53 0.99
N VAL A 447 -10.76 -53.38 0.18
CA VAL A 447 -10.95 -53.10 -1.26
C VAL A 447 -11.77 -51.83 -1.48
N ASN A 448 -12.88 -51.67 -0.77
CA ASN A 448 -13.71 -50.46 -0.87
C ASN A 448 -12.97 -49.19 -0.42
N GLN A 449 -12.18 -49.26 0.66
CA GLN A 449 -11.36 -48.14 1.09
C GLN A 449 -10.28 -47.79 0.05
N GLN A 450 -9.65 -48.80 -0.55
CA GLN A 450 -8.66 -48.59 -1.60
C GLN A 450 -9.27 -47.93 -2.85
N GLU A 451 -10.47 -48.34 -3.26
CA GLU A 451 -11.20 -47.71 -4.36
C GLU A 451 -11.52 -46.24 -4.05
N LEU A 452 -11.97 -45.92 -2.83
CA LEU A 452 -12.23 -44.55 -2.40
C LEU A 452 -10.96 -43.68 -2.44
N ILE A 453 -9.84 -44.19 -1.94
CA ILE A 453 -8.54 -43.50 -1.97
C ILE A 453 -8.12 -43.24 -3.42
N ASN A 454 -8.28 -44.22 -4.31
CA ASN A 454 -7.94 -44.07 -5.71
C ASN A 454 -8.81 -43.00 -6.39
N GLN A 455 -10.10 -42.96 -6.07
CA GLN A 455 -11.02 -41.94 -6.59
C GLN A 455 -10.63 -40.54 -6.12
N GLN A 456 -10.40 -40.35 -4.82
CA GLN A 456 -9.98 -39.07 -4.25
C GLN A 456 -8.62 -38.61 -4.83
N THR A 457 -7.69 -39.54 -5.02
CA THR A 457 -6.39 -39.24 -5.64
C THR A 457 -6.56 -38.77 -7.09
N GLY A 458 -7.48 -39.38 -7.84
CA GLY A 458 -7.84 -38.95 -9.19
C GLY A 458 -8.43 -37.54 -9.24
N GLU A 459 -9.37 -37.23 -8.33
CA GLU A 459 -10.00 -35.91 -8.22
C GLU A 459 -8.97 -34.82 -7.87
N ILE A 460 -8.06 -35.10 -6.94
CA ILE A 460 -6.99 -34.18 -6.57
C ILE A 460 -6.07 -33.92 -7.77
N ARG A 461 -5.66 -34.96 -8.50
CA ARG A 461 -4.82 -34.80 -9.71
C ARG A 461 -5.50 -33.92 -10.75
N GLN A 462 -6.78 -34.15 -11.02
CA GLN A 462 -7.54 -33.34 -11.97
C GLN A 462 -7.59 -31.87 -11.55
N GLN A 463 -7.83 -31.59 -10.26
CA GLN A 463 -7.84 -30.21 -9.75
C GLN A 463 -6.50 -29.51 -9.91
N TYR A 464 -5.39 -30.21 -9.67
CA TYR A 464 -4.05 -29.65 -9.88
C TYR A 464 -3.79 -29.35 -11.35
N GLU A 465 -4.17 -30.26 -12.25
CA GLU A 465 -4.01 -30.10 -13.69
C GLU A 465 -4.85 -28.92 -14.22
N ASP A 466 -6.08 -28.75 -13.73
CA ASP A 466 -6.94 -27.61 -14.08
C ASP A 466 -6.32 -26.27 -13.64
N ILE A 467 -5.75 -26.20 -12.43
CA ILE A 467 -5.07 -24.99 -11.92
C ILE A 467 -3.81 -24.67 -12.75
N LEU A 468 -3.01 -25.69 -13.08
CA LEU A 468 -1.82 -25.54 -13.93
C LEU A 468 -2.20 -25.01 -15.31
N ASN A 469 -3.25 -25.54 -15.92
CA ASN A 469 -3.77 -25.09 -17.21
C ASN A 469 -4.27 -23.65 -17.15
N GLN A 470 -5.00 -23.27 -16.10
CA GLN A 470 -5.44 -21.88 -15.89
C GLN A 470 -4.26 -20.92 -15.75
N ASN A 471 -3.27 -21.25 -14.91
CA ASN A 471 -2.07 -20.44 -14.72
C ASN A 471 -1.28 -20.28 -16.03
N HIS A 472 -1.16 -21.35 -16.82
CA HIS A 472 -0.50 -21.30 -18.12
C HIS A 472 -1.22 -20.36 -19.09
N GLN A 473 -2.56 -20.41 -19.15
CA GLN A 473 -3.36 -19.50 -19.96
C GLN A 473 -3.20 -18.03 -19.52
N SER A 474 -3.19 -17.76 -18.20
CA SER A 474 -2.97 -16.41 -17.67
C SER A 474 -1.58 -15.86 -18.03
N ILE A 475 -0.53 -16.68 -17.93
CA ILE A 475 0.83 -16.30 -18.33
C ILE A 475 0.88 -15.97 -19.82
N GLN A 476 0.24 -16.78 -20.67
CA GLN A 476 0.19 -16.51 -22.11
C GLN A 476 -0.53 -15.18 -22.43
N GLN A 477 -1.65 -14.90 -21.75
CA GLN A 477 -2.39 -13.64 -21.93
C GLN A 477 -1.56 -12.43 -21.50
N LEU A 478 -0.94 -12.48 -20.31
CA LEU A 478 -0.09 -11.39 -19.82
C LEU A 478 1.14 -11.17 -20.70
N THR A 479 1.74 -12.25 -21.21
CA THR A 479 2.87 -12.16 -22.15
C THR A 479 2.47 -11.47 -23.46
N LYS A 480 1.27 -11.77 -23.95
CA LYS A 480 0.72 -11.10 -25.14
C LYS A 480 0.49 -9.61 -24.88
N GLU A 481 -0.14 -9.25 -23.76
CA GLU A 481 -0.37 -7.85 -23.39
C GLU A 481 0.94 -7.08 -23.19
N LEU A 482 1.94 -7.69 -22.55
CA LEU A 482 3.28 -7.13 -22.40
C LEU A 482 3.91 -6.83 -23.76
N ASN A 483 3.82 -7.77 -24.71
CA ASN A 483 4.36 -7.57 -26.06
C ASN A 483 3.63 -6.44 -26.79
N GLU A 484 2.30 -6.38 -26.71
CA GLU A 484 1.51 -5.30 -27.30
C GLU A 484 1.90 -3.93 -26.74
N LYS A 485 2.07 -3.82 -25.41
CA LYS A 485 2.47 -2.57 -24.75
C LYS A 485 3.92 -2.19 -25.03
N ASN A 486 4.81 -3.17 -25.17
CA ASN A 486 6.19 -2.91 -25.54
C ASN A 486 6.30 -2.40 -26.99
N ILE A 487 5.50 -2.95 -27.91
CA ILE A 487 5.38 -2.44 -29.29
C ILE A 487 4.83 -1.00 -29.28
N GLU A 488 3.79 -0.71 -28.48
CA GLU A 488 3.24 0.64 -28.32
C GLU A 488 4.33 1.62 -27.83
N LEU A 489 5.11 1.23 -26.81
CA LEU A 489 6.21 2.03 -26.28
C LEU A 489 7.30 2.30 -27.33
N ILE A 490 7.72 1.28 -28.09
CA ILE A 490 8.72 1.43 -29.16
C ILE A 490 8.22 2.40 -30.25
N SER A 491 6.95 2.28 -30.64
CA SER A 491 6.33 3.19 -31.60
C SER A 491 6.37 4.63 -31.10
N TYR A 492 5.92 4.88 -29.87
CA TYR A 492 5.94 6.22 -29.26
C TYR A 492 7.36 6.78 -29.12
N GLN A 493 8.34 5.98 -28.70
CA GLN A 493 9.73 6.42 -28.63
C GLN A 493 10.28 6.81 -30.01
N THR A 494 9.85 6.14 -31.07
CA THR A 494 10.22 6.47 -32.44
C THR A 494 9.60 7.80 -32.85
N THR A 495 8.32 8.02 -32.58
CA THR A 495 7.65 9.31 -32.82
C THR A 495 8.31 10.46 -32.06
N CYS A 496 8.66 10.25 -30.78
CA CYS A 496 9.36 11.26 -29.99
C CYS A 496 10.72 11.66 -30.60
N LYS A 497 11.47 10.67 -31.10
CA LYS A 497 12.74 10.93 -31.79
C LYS A 497 12.53 11.71 -33.08
N GLN A 498 11.46 11.40 -33.82
CA GLN A 498 11.14 12.08 -35.07
C GLN A 498 10.74 13.54 -34.84
N LEU A 499 9.83 13.80 -33.90
CA LEU A 499 9.43 15.16 -33.52
C LEU A 499 10.61 15.99 -33.02
N LYS A 500 11.55 15.36 -32.30
CA LYS A 500 12.77 16.03 -31.85
C LYS A 500 13.66 16.44 -33.03
N LEU A 501 13.85 15.55 -34.01
CA LEU A 501 14.61 15.86 -35.23
C LEU A 501 13.94 16.97 -36.06
N GLU A 502 12.60 16.97 -36.13
CA GLU A 502 11.84 18.03 -36.81
C GLU A 502 12.00 19.38 -36.10
N LEU A 503 11.93 19.41 -34.76
CA LEU A 503 12.16 20.61 -33.96
C LEU A 503 13.60 21.14 -34.15
N ASP A 504 14.60 20.26 -34.12
CA ASP A 504 16.00 20.62 -34.33
C ASP A 504 16.21 21.21 -35.74
N ALA A 505 15.56 20.66 -36.78
CA ALA A 505 15.61 21.19 -38.14
C ALA A 505 14.94 22.57 -38.29
N VAL A 506 13.81 22.78 -37.61
CA VAL A 506 13.10 24.07 -37.57
C VAL A 506 13.95 25.14 -36.87
N LEU A 507 14.61 24.78 -35.77
CA LEU A 507 15.57 25.64 -35.05
C LEU A 507 16.76 26.03 -35.94
N GLU A 508 17.36 25.07 -36.64
CA GLU A 508 18.49 25.32 -37.53
C GLU A 508 18.08 26.22 -38.72
N GLN A 509 16.89 26.03 -39.29
CA GLN A 509 16.37 26.87 -40.38
C GLN A 509 16.13 28.32 -39.94
N HIS A 510 15.61 28.51 -38.72
CA HIS A 510 15.40 29.83 -38.16
C HIS A 510 16.72 30.53 -37.80
N GLU A 511 17.70 29.81 -37.26
CA GLU A 511 19.04 30.36 -37.03
C GLU A 511 19.72 30.80 -38.33
N LYS A 512 19.61 30.00 -39.41
CA LYS A 512 20.11 30.39 -40.75
C LYS A 512 19.40 31.63 -41.28
N SER A 513 18.07 31.70 -41.15
CA SER A 513 17.27 32.87 -41.59
C SER A 513 17.64 34.15 -40.83
N LYS A 514 17.99 34.05 -39.54
CA LYS A 514 18.53 35.16 -38.74
C LYS A 514 19.94 35.58 -39.18
N GLN A 515 20.79 34.63 -39.53
CA GLN A 515 22.17 34.90 -39.98
C GLN A 515 22.22 35.50 -41.40
N GLU A 516 21.28 35.14 -42.28
CA GLU A 516 21.19 35.67 -43.65
C GLU A 516 20.62 37.10 -43.74
N GLY A 517 20.27 37.72 -42.59
CA GLY A 517 19.87 39.14 -42.54
C GLY A 517 18.54 39.44 -43.25
N VAL A 518 17.72 38.42 -43.51
CA VAL A 518 16.35 38.61 -43.99
C VAL A 518 15.61 39.39 -42.91
N LYS A 519 15.01 40.54 -43.26
CA LYS A 519 14.08 41.25 -42.37
C LYS A 519 12.85 40.36 -42.17
N ILE A 520 12.93 39.45 -41.20
CA ILE A 520 11.82 38.61 -40.78
C ILE A 520 10.71 39.57 -40.30
N GLN A 521 9.58 39.60 -40.99
CA GLN A 521 8.42 40.36 -40.54
C GLN A 521 7.98 39.84 -39.16
N PRO A 522 7.54 40.69 -38.23
CA PRO A 522 7.15 40.27 -36.88
C PRO A 522 6.06 39.18 -36.83
N GLU A 523 5.24 39.04 -37.88
CA GLU A 523 4.27 37.93 -38.03
C GLU A 523 4.93 36.55 -38.20
N SER A 524 6.12 36.49 -38.80
CA SER A 524 6.89 35.25 -38.99
C SER A 524 7.52 34.76 -37.68
N ASP A 525 8.01 35.68 -36.84
CA ASP A 525 8.56 35.35 -35.51
C ASP A 525 7.45 34.90 -34.54
N LEU A 526 6.26 35.49 -34.63
CA LEU A 526 5.11 35.08 -33.82
C LEU A 526 4.64 33.66 -34.19
N ASN A 527 4.52 33.36 -35.48
CA ASN A 527 4.13 32.04 -36.00
C ASN A 527 5.20 30.96 -35.66
N TYR A 528 6.47 31.36 -35.61
CA TYR A 528 7.56 30.49 -35.16
C TYR A 528 7.46 30.17 -33.66
N MET A 529 7.26 31.17 -32.80
CA MET A 529 7.10 30.94 -31.36
C MET A 529 5.85 30.09 -31.04
N GLU A 530 4.75 30.27 -31.79
CA GLU A 530 3.55 29.44 -31.65
C GLU A 530 3.84 27.98 -32.03
N LYS A 531 4.54 27.74 -33.15
CA LYS A 531 4.96 26.38 -33.53
C LYS A 531 5.93 25.76 -32.52
N GLU A 532 6.89 26.53 -32.02
CA GLU A 532 7.83 26.06 -30.99
C GLU A 532 7.09 25.69 -29.70
N GLN A 533 6.12 26.49 -29.26
CA GLN A 533 5.29 26.17 -28.10
C GLN A 533 4.44 24.92 -28.33
N GLN A 534 3.84 24.75 -29.52
CA GLN A 534 3.06 23.56 -29.87
C GLN A 534 3.95 22.29 -29.85
N PHE A 535 5.14 22.34 -30.43
CA PHE A 535 6.08 21.21 -30.39
C PHE A 535 6.56 20.90 -28.96
N GLN A 536 6.80 21.91 -28.13
CA GLN A 536 7.17 21.71 -26.73
C GLN A 536 6.03 21.07 -25.92
N GLU A 537 4.78 21.46 -26.15
CA GLU A 537 3.62 20.81 -25.54
C GLU A 537 3.43 19.37 -26.02
N GLU A 538 3.61 19.09 -27.31
CA GLU A 538 3.55 17.72 -27.85
C GLU A 538 4.66 16.84 -27.29
N ILE A 539 5.90 17.33 -27.23
CA ILE A 539 7.03 16.62 -26.61
C ILE A 539 6.74 16.33 -25.14
N LYS A 540 6.13 17.28 -24.41
CA LYS A 540 5.75 17.08 -23.01
C LYS A 540 4.69 15.99 -22.86
N LYS A 541 3.61 16.03 -23.65
CA LYS A 541 2.56 15.00 -23.65
C LYS A 541 3.12 13.63 -24.02
N CYS A 542 4.03 13.58 -24.99
CA CYS A 542 4.74 12.37 -25.38
C CYS A 542 5.60 11.78 -24.24
N ARG A 543 6.34 12.62 -23.50
CA ARG A 543 7.12 12.16 -22.34
C ARG A 543 6.25 11.64 -21.21
N GLU A 544 5.16 12.33 -20.88
CA GLU A 544 4.21 11.90 -19.87
C GLU A 544 3.61 10.53 -20.23
N ARG A 545 3.25 10.33 -21.51
CA ARG A 545 2.76 9.04 -22.01
C ARG A 545 3.84 7.96 -22.03
N GLU A 546 5.10 8.29 -22.34
CA GLU A 546 6.22 7.35 -22.29
C GLU A 546 6.49 6.87 -20.86
N GLU A 547 6.43 7.76 -19.86
CA GLU A 547 6.57 7.40 -18.44
C GLU A 547 5.41 6.51 -17.97
N GLU A 548 4.18 6.81 -18.38
CA GLU A 548 3.01 5.97 -18.08
C GLU A 548 3.17 4.55 -18.66
N LEU A 549 3.58 4.44 -19.93
CA LEU A 549 3.80 3.14 -20.59
C LEU A 549 4.96 2.37 -19.96
N LYS A 550 6.07 3.04 -19.60
CA LYS A 550 7.18 2.41 -18.88
C LYS A 550 6.73 1.83 -17.54
N SER A 551 5.94 2.58 -16.77
CA SER A 551 5.40 2.10 -15.49
C SER A 551 4.50 0.88 -15.69
N LYS A 552 3.65 0.87 -16.72
CA LYS A 552 2.79 -0.29 -17.06
C LYS A 552 3.60 -1.51 -17.50
N VAL A 553 4.63 -1.33 -18.32
CA VAL A 553 5.52 -2.42 -18.74
C VAL A 553 6.26 -3.01 -17.54
N GLU A 554 6.77 -2.18 -16.63
CA GLU A 554 7.47 -2.63 -15.42
C GLU A 554 6.54 -3.42 -14.50
N PHE A 555 5.30 -2.97 -14.31
CA PHE A 555 4.28 -3.70 -13.55
C PHE A 555 3.92 -5.06 -14.16
N LEU A 556 3.70 -5.11 -15.49
CA LEU A 556 3.41 -6.35 -16.19
C LEU A 556 4.59 -7.34 -16.13
N LEU A 557 5.82 -6.84 -16.24
CA LEU A 557 7.02 -7.65 -16.12
C LEU A 557 7.15 -8.25 -14.70
N GLN A 558 6.91 -7.44 -13.67
CA GLN A 558 6.94 -7.89 -12.29
C GLN A 558 5.85 -8.94 -12.01
N SER A 559 4.63 -8.71 -12.49
CA SER A 559 3.51 -9.64 -12.33
C SER A 559 3.76 -10.97 -13.05
N THR A 560 4.29 -10.92 -14.27
CA THR A 560 4.67 -12.12 -15.04
C THR A 560 5.76 -12.92 -14.33
N ASN A 561 6.78 -12.23 -13.81
CA ASN A 561 7.87 -12.89 -13.08
C ASN A 561 7.39 -13.56 -11.79
N GLN A 562 6.46 -12.93 -11.04
CA GLN A 562 5.87 -13.52 -9.84
C GLN A 562 5.07 -14.78 -10.17
N LEU A 563 4.24 -14.75 -11.21
CA LEU A 563 3.49 -15.93 -11.66
C LEU A 563 4.42 -17.05 -12.14
N GLN A 564 5.49 -16.71 -12.88
CA GLN A 564 6.50 -17.67 -13.31
C GLN A 564 7.21 -18.32 -12.12
N GLN A 565 7.49 -17.56 -11.06
CA GLN A 565 8.10 -18.08 -9.85
C GLN A 565 7.15 -19.05 -9.12
N LEU A 566 5.88 -18.67 -8.95
CA LEU A 566 4.86 -19.55 -8.37
C LEU A 566 4.72 -20.85 -9.15
N LEU A 567 4.70 -20.78 -10.49
CA LEU A 567 4.65 -21.96 -11.36
C LEU A 567 5.85 -22.88 -11.14
N ASN A 568 7.06 -22.31 -11.04
CA ASN A 568 8.29 -23.07 -10.80
C ASN A 568 8.30 -23.72 -9.41
N GLU A 569 7.83 -23.03 -8.37
CA GLU A 569 7.69 -23.57 -7.02
C GLU A 569 6.67 -24.72 -7.00
N GLN A 570 5.58 -24.59 -7.75
CA GLN A 570 4.55 -25.63 -7.88
C GLN A 570 5.08 -26.87 -8.61
N TYR A 571 5.80 -26.72 -9.72
CA TYR A 571 6.48 -27.84 -10.41
C TYR A 571 7.53 -28.55 -9.53
N GLN A 572 8.26 -27.81 -8.69
CA GLN A 572 9.20 -28.41 -7.75
C GLN A 572 8.49 -29.20 -6.64
N SER A 573 7.32 -28.75 -6.21
CA SER A 573 6.49 -29.49 -5.25
C SER A 573 5.93 -30.78 -5.85
N GLU A 574 5.48 -30.78 -7.11
CA GLU A 574 5.03 -31.98 -7.82
C GLU A 574 6.15 -33.00 -8.02
N ARG A 575 7.35 -32.56 -8.43
CA ARG A 575 8.53 -33.44 -8.53
C ARG A 575 8.98 -34.01 -7.20
N SER A 576 8.65 -33.33 -6.10
CA SER A 576 8.89 -33.80 -4.74
C SER A 576 7.80 -34.78 -4.29
N TYR A 577 6.59 -34.71 -4.86
CA TYR A 577 5.45 -35.58 -4.55
C TYR A 577 5.42 -36.88 -5.38
N GLU A 578 5.69 -36.83 -6.70
CA GLU A 578 6.45 -37.91 -7.37
C GLU A 578 7.76 -38.14 -6.59
N LYS A 579 8.61 -39.14 -6.77
CA LYS A 579 9.65 -39.51 -5.76
C LYS A 579 9.09 -39.99 -4.41
N PHE A 580 8.13 -39.31 -3.76
CA PHE A 580 7.49 -39.80 -2.54
C PHE A 580 6.46 -40.90 -2.86
N VAL A 581 5.58 -40.66 -3.83
CA VAL A 581 4.59 -41.65 -4.31
C VAL A 581 5.24 -42.72 -5.20
N SER A 582 6.36 -42.40 -5.86
CA SER A 582 7.06 -43.32 -6.77
C SER A 582 8.04 -44.27 -6.08
N ARG A 583 8.20 -44.23 -4.74
CA ARG A 583 8.99 -45.25 -4.05
C ARG A 583 8.26 -46.58 -4.13
N PRO A 584 8.79 -47.59 -4.83
CA PRO A 584 8.22 -48.92 -4.77
C PRO A 584 8.28 -49.35 -3.31
N LEU A 585 7.14 -49.75 -2.74
CA LEU A 585 7.15 -50.62 -1.57
C LEU A 585 7.83 -51.91 -2.01
N ASP A 586 9.16 -51.97 -1.86
CA ASP A 586 9.98 -53.13 -2.14
C ASP A 586 9.76 -54.16 -1.02
N SER A 587 8.56 -54.73 -0.97
CA SER A 587 8.25 -55.94 -0.21
C SER A 587 8.29 -57.15 -1.15
N LYS A 588 9.37 -57.31 -1.92
CA LYS A 588 9.64 -58.56 -2.66
C LYS A 588 10.30 -59.58 -1.73
N ARG A 589 9.48 -60.26 -0.93
CA ARG A 589 9.77 -61.65 -0.55
C ARG A 589 9.60 -62.50 -1.83
N LYS A 590 10.73 -62.90 -2.41
CA LYS A 590 10.85 -63.82 -3.55
C LYS A 590 9.89 -65.01 -3.42
N ARG A 591 8.95 -65.13 -4.35
CA ARG A 591 8.54 -66.44 -4.90
C ARG A 591 8.69 -66.36 -6.42
N ARG A 592 9.47 -67.29 -6.97
CA ARG A 592 9.65 -67.50 -8.41
C ARG A 592 8.35 -68.02 -8.99
N GLY A 593 7.97 -67.52 -10.17
CA GLY A 593 6.90 -68.09 -10.97
C GLY A 593 6.37 -67.12 -12.02
N GLU A 594 6.89 -67.28 -13.24
CA GLU A 594 6.19 -67.09 -14.53
C GLU A 594 5.77 -65.69 -15.02
N CYS A 595 6.54 -65.24 -16.02
CA CYS A 595 6.13 -64.81 -17.36
C CYS A 595 4.77 -64.09 -17.53
N SER A 596 4.81 -62.82 -17.93
CA SER A 596 3.92 -62.23 -18.96
C SER A 596 4.47 -60.88 -19.44
N LYS A 597 4.40 -60.67 -20.76
CA LYS A 597 4.83 -59.49 -21.52
C LYS A 597 3.73 -58.43 -21.55
N SER A 598 4.11 -57.15 -21.50
CA SER A 598 3.37 -55.99 -22.04
C SER A 598 4.34 -54.78 -22.02
N ILE A 599 4.97 -54.43 -23.15
CA ILE A 599 4.61 -53.34 -24.09
C ILE A 599 4.54 -51.99 -23.37
N ASP A 600 5.67 -51.26 -23.38
CA ASP A 600 5.72 -49.83 -23.09
C ASP A 600 5.73 -49.04 -24.40
N LEU A 601 4.70 -48.21 -24.57
CA LEU A 601 4.63 -47.13 -25.54
C LEU A 601 5.40 -45.93 -24.97
N ILE A 602 6.50 -45.59 -25.63
CA ILE A 602 7.24 -44.34 -25.40
C ILE A 602 6.69 -43.32 -26.40
N GLU A 603 5.89 -42.37 -25.93
CA GLU A 603 5.61 -41.13 -26.68
C GLU A 603 6.64 -40.07 -26.27
N GLN A 604 7.47 -39.69 -27.24
CA GLN A 604 8.41 -38.58 -27.17
C GLN A 604 7.64 -37.27 -27.37
N GLY A 605 7.40 -36.54 -26.27
CA GLY A 605 7.00 -35.13 -26.31
C GLY A 605 8.24 -34.24 -26.26
N ASN A 606 8.63 -33.69 -27.42
CA ASN A 606 9.69 -32.69 -27.54
C ASN A 606 9.31 -31.42 -26.75
N ILE A 607 10.08 -31.10 -25.70
CA ILE A 607 10.10 -29.75 -25.12
C ILE A 607 11.33 -29.04 -25.69
N ILE A 608 11.07 -27.93 -26.37
CA ILE A 608 12.09 -27.00 -26.85
C ILE A 608 12.68 -26.30 -25.61
N GLU A 609 13.93 -26.63 -25.28
CA GLU A 609 14.74 -25.86 -24.33
C GLU A 609 15.10 -24.50 -24.94
N ILE A 610 14.52 -23.41 -24.41
CA ILE A 610 15.04 -22.07 -24.66
C ILE A 610 16.13 -21.80 -23.62
N PHE A 611 17.38 -21.98 -24.03
CA PHE A 611 18.54 -21.52 -23.26
C PHE A 611 18.56 -19.98 -23.22
N GLN A 612 18.34 -19.41 -22.04
CA GLN A 612 18.61 -18.00 -21.78
C GLN A 612 20.12 -17.83 -21.56
N VAL A 613 20.85 -17.48 -22.62
CA VAL A 613 22.27 -17.13 -22.55
C VAL A 613 22.42 -15.76 -21.88
N LYS A 614 23.06 -15.75 -20.71
CA LYS A 614 23.59 -14.56 -20.04
C LYS A 614 24.61 -13.89 -20.96
N VAL A 615 24.31 -12.71 -21.50
CA VAL A 615 25.33 -11.82 -22.09
C VAL A 615 25.61 -10.70 -21.09
N GLY A 616 26.67 -10.90 -20.32
CA GLY A 616 27.30 -9.87 -19.51
C GLY A 616 28.11 -8.93 -20.40
N SER A 617 27.94 -7.64 -20.14
CA SER A 617 28.65 -6.53 -20.79
C SER A 617 30.16 -6.62 -20.57
N ARG A 618 30.95 -6.56 -21.66
CA ARG A 618 32.16 -5.72 -21.76
C ARG A 618 32.69 -5.70 -23.19
N MET A 619 32.90 -4.48 -23.69
CA MET A 619 33.64 -4.17 -24.90
C MET A 619 35.07 -4.72 -24.84
N SER A 620 35.50 -5.35 -25.92
CA SER A 620 36.82 -5.12 -26.51
C SER A 620 36.79 -5.50 -27.97
N LEU A 621 36.96 -4.48 -28.82
CA LEU A 621 37.26 -4.58 -30.24
C LEU A 621 38.60 -5.32 -30.39
N ILE A 622 38.61 -6.48 -31.05
CA ILE A 622 39.78 -6.97 -31.79
C ILE A 622 39.25 -7.48 -33.12
N VAL A 623 39.61 -6.75 -34.17
CA VAL A 623 39.53 -7.19 -35.56
C VAL A 623 40.63 -8.22 -35.74
N ASP A 624 40.29 -9.43 -36.18
CA ASP A 624 41.26 -10.26 -36.87
C ASP A 624 40.59 -10.97 -38.04
N ILE A 625 41.20 -10.77 -39.21
CA ILE A 625 40.80 -11.28 -40.52
C ILE A 625 41.79 -12.39 -40.86
N SER A 626 41.29 -13.61 -41.02
CA SER A 626 41.96 -14.66 -41.80
C SER A 626 40.90 -15.71 -42.18
N SER A 627 40.43 -15.71 -43.43
CA SER A 627 40.79 -16.69 -44.46
C SER A 627 40.56 -18.14 -43.98
N GLY A 628 39.60 -18.89 -44.48
CA GLY A 628 39.35 -19.19 -45.89
C GLY A 628 39.51 -20.71 -46.07
N GLU A 629 38.76 -21.26 -47.05
CA GLU A 629 38.71 -22.66 -47.52
C GLU A 629 37.73 -23.58 -46.75
N MET A 630 36.67 -24.15 -47.35
CA MET A 630 36.27 -24.29 -48.76
C MET A 630 34.85 -23.80 -49.01
#